data_AF-A0A7X7TEF9-F1
#
_entry.id   AF-A0A7X7TEF9-F1
#
_cell.length_a   1.000
_cell.length_b   1.000
_cell.length_c   1.000
_cell.angle_alpha   90.00
_cell.angle_beta   90.00
_cell.angle_gamma   90.00
#
_symmetry.space_group_name_H-M   'P 1'
#
loop_
_entity.id
_entity.type
_entity.pdbx_description
1 polymer ?
#
loop_
_entity_poly.entity_id
_entity_poly.type
_entity_poly.pdbx_seq_one_letter_code
_entity_poly.pdbx_strand_id
1 'polypeptide(L)'
;DVKDCEWIVQLLQYGLLRASYVPDRPQRELRDLTRQRSQWVAEQTRTANRVHKILEDANIKLGSVATNILGVSGRGMIEALIGGGTEVGPMAELARGRLREKRPQLQEALRGHVTEHHRFMLQHLMDHLDFLSGQIEQMDGRIEEQMRPFEPALEHLMTIPGVGQRTAQNILVEIGMDMSRFPSAGHLSSWAAICPGNRQSAGKHQSGRTNMGNRWLRAA
;
A
#
# COMPACT_ATOMS: atom_id res chain seq x y z
N ASP A 1 25.93 -15.85 -15.95
CA ASP A 1 27.17 -16.66 -15.97
C ASP A 1 26.99 -17.74 -17.04
N VAL A 2 28.00 -18.02 -17.86
CA VAL A 2 27.93 -18.99 -18.97
C VAL A 2 27.67 -20.41 -18.44
N LYS A 3 28.24 -20.75 -17.28
CA LYS A 3 28.06 -22.06 -16.63
C LYS A 3 26.62 -22.31 -16.18
N ASP A 4 25.95 -21.29 -15.66
CA ASP A 4 24.54 -21.39 -15.28
C ASP A 4 23.66 -21.66 -16.50
N CYS A 5 23.96 -21.03 -17.64
CA CYS A 5 23.24 -21.27 -18.89
C CYS A 5 23.43 -22.70 -19.40
N GLU A 6 24.67 -23.23 -19.39
CA GLU A 6 24.96 -24.62 -19.77
C GLU A 6 24.19 -25.61 -18.89
N TRP A 7 24.17 -25.38 -17.57
CA TRP A 7 23.43 -26.22 -16.63
C TRP A 7 21.92 -26.18 -16.88
N ILE A 8 21.34 -25.00 -17.11
CA ILE A 8 19.91 -24.86 -17.43
C ILE A 8 19.57 -25.59 -18.74
N VAL A 9 20.44 -25.54 -19.76
CA VAL A 9 20.24 -26.26 -21.02
C VAL A 9 20.29 -27.77 -20.81
N GLN A 10 21.20 -28.30 -19.99
CA GLN A 10 21.20 -29.73 -19.65
C GLN A 10 19.91 -30.13 -18.93
N LEU A 11 19.46 -29.35 -17.95
CA LEU A 11 18.20 -29.60 -17.26
C LEU A 11 17.00 -29.58 -18.23
N LEU A 12 17.01 -28.69 -19.23
CA LEU A 12 15.98 -28.64 -20.27
C LEU A 12 16.00 -29.91 -21.12
N GLN A 13 17.17 -30.35 -21.58
CA GLN A 13 17.34 -31.54 -22.41
C GLN A 13 16.86 -32.82 -21.70
N TYR A 14 17.09 -32.93 -20.39
CA TYR A 14 16.62 -34.05 -19.58
C TYR A 14 15.16 -33.92 -19.13
N GLY A 15 14.44 -32.85 -19.51
CA GLY A 15 13.06 -32.62 -19.10
C GLY A 15 12.89 -32.36 -17.59
N LEU A 16 13.98 -31.97 -16.90
CA LEU A 16 14.01 -31.72 -15.46
C LEU A 16 13.58 -30.29 -15.11
N LEU A 17 13.41 -29.41 -16.11
CA LEU A 17 12.88 -28.08 -15.89
C LEU A 17 11.37 -28.12 -15.64
N ARG A 18 10.97 -27.55 -14.50
CA ARG A 18 9.57 -27.21 -14.22
C ARG A 18 9.31 -25.81 -14.76
N ALA A 19 8.28 -25.69 -15.60
CA ALA A 19 7.83 -24.38 -16.05
C ALA A 19 7.45 -23.51 -14.83
N SER A 20 7.89 -22.26 -14.85
CA SER A 20 7.43 -21.28 -13.87
C SER A 20 5.94 -21.05 -14.06
N TYR A 21 5.24 -20.80 -12.95
CA TYR A 21 3.84 -20.47 -13.01
C TYR A 21 3.63 -19.11 -13.72
N VAL A 22 3.04 -19.16 -14.91
CA VAL A 22 2.57 -17.98 -15.64
C VAL A 22 1.04 -18.02 -15.66
N PRO A 23 0.35 -17.08 -14.99
CA PRO A 23 -1.10 -16.99 -15.00
C PRO A 23 -1.63 -16.75 -16.42
N ASP A 24 -2.90 -17.05 -16.65
CA ASP A 24 -3.56 -16.70 -17.91
C ASP A 24 -3.73 -15.17 -18.06
N ARG A 25 -4.11 -14.74 -19.26
CA ARG A 25 -4.19 -13.31 -19.58
C ARG A 25 -5.13 -12.54 -18.64
N PRO A 26 -6.37 -13.00 -18.36
CA PRO A 26 -7.27 -12.28 -17.45
C PRO A 26 -6.68 -12.13 -16.04
N GLN A 27 -6.05 -13.18 -15.49
CA GLN A 27 -5.44 -13.09 -14.18
C GLN A 27 -4.22 -12.14 -14.16
N ARG A 28 -3.42 -12.10 -15.24
CA ARG A 28 -2.30 -11.15 -15.34
C ARG A 28 -2.78 -9.70 -15.40
N GLU A 29 -3.80 -9.40 -16.18
CA GLU A 29 -4.38 -8.06 -16.26
C GLU A 29 -4.91 -7.60 -14.88
N LEU A 30 -5.60 -8.49 -14.16
CA LEU A 30 -6.02 -8.24 -12.78
C LEU A 30 -4.86 -8.01 -11.81
N ARG A 31 -3.76 -8.78 -11.94
CA ARG A 31 -2.52 -8.55 -11.15
C ARG A 31 -1.96 -7.17 -11.41
N ASP A 32 -1.90 -6.76 -12.67
CA ASP A 32 -1.33 -5.46 -13.02
C ASP A 32 -2.15 -4.33 -12.38
N LEU A 33 -3.49 -4.43 -12.39
CA LEU A 33 -4.38 -3.48 -11.72
C LEU A 33 -4.15 -3.42 -10.20
N THR A 34 -4.20 -4.57 -9.49
CA THR A 34 -4.08 -4.60 -8.02
C THR A 34 -2.69 -4.18 -7.55
N ARG A 35 -1.65 -4.53 -8.30
CA ARG A 35 -0.27 -4.13 -8.04
C ARG A 35 -0.08 -2.64 -8.27
N GLN A 36 -0.57 -2.10 -9.38
CA GLN A 36 -0.47 -0.66 -9.67
C GLN A 36 -1.18 0.17 -8.61
N ARG A 37 -2.40 -0.24 -8.23
CA ARG A 37 -3.14 0.36 -7.12
C ARG A 37 -2.30 0.40 -5.84
N SER A 38 -1.70 -0.73 -5.48
CA SER A 38 -0.88 -0.84 -4.27
C SER A 38 0.34 0.10 -4.31
N GLN A 39 0.93 0.31 -5.49
CA GLN A 39 2.01 1.28 -5.67
C GLN A 39 1.53 2.71 -5.46
N TRP A 40 0.38 3.09 -6.02
CA TRP A 40 -0.19 4.43 -5.84
C TRP A 40 -0.61 4.71 -4.41
N VAL A 41 -1.16 3.73 -3.69
CA VAL A 41 -1.45 3.87 -2.25
C VAL A 41 -0.15 4.12 -1.46
N ALA A 42 0.91 3.38 -1.77
CA ALA A 42 2.22 3.61 -1.16
C ALA A 42 2.79 4.99 -1.52
N GLU A 43 2.56 5.46 -2.74
CA GLU A 43 2.95 6.80 -3.17
C GLU A 43 2.17 7.90 -2.47
N GLN A 44 0.85 7.75 -2.34
CA GLN A 44 -0.03 8.67 -1.59
C GLN A 44 0.47 8.80 -0.15
N THR A 45 0.87 7.68 0.47
CA THR A 45 1.45 7.66 1.83
C THR A 45 2.77 8.43 1.89
N ARG A 46 3.67 8.24 0.90
CA ARG A 46 4.93 9.00 0.82
C ARG A 46 4.68 10.50 0.62
N THR A 47 3.71 10.87 -0.20
CA THR A 47 3.34 12.27 -0.43
C THR A 47 2.74 12.89 0.83
N ALA A 48 1.87 12.17 1.54
CA ALA A 48 1.35 12.60 2.84
C ALA A 48 2.46 12.86 3.86
N ASN A 49 3.42 11.95 3.97
CA ASN A 49 4.58 12.12 4.85
C ASN A 49 5.44 13.33 4.47
N ARG A 50 5.50 13.70 3.18
CA ARG A 50 6.16 14.92 2.73
C ARG A 50 5.38 16.17 3.15
N VAL A 51 4.04 16.15 3.12
CA VAL A 51 3.21 17.24 3.67
C VAL A 51 3.51 17.44 5.15
N HIS A 52 3.51 16.35 5.93
CA HIS A 52 3.93 16.40 7.34
C HIS A 52 5.30 17.06 7.50
N LYS A 53 6.29 16.65 6.71
CA LYS A 53 7.65 17.22 6.77
C LYS A 53 7.68 18.73 6.52
N ILE A 54 6.94 19.22 5.52
CA ILE A 54 6.90 20.67 5.23
C ILE A 54 6.22 21.45 6.35
N LEU A 55 5.14 20.91 6.93
CA LEU A 55 4.50 21.54 8.08
C LEU A 55 5.44 21.61 9.29
N GLU A 56 6.17 20.53 9.56
CA GLU A 56 7.15 20.48 10.66
C GLU A 56 8.30 21.48 10.45
N ASP A 57 8.78 21.64 9.21
CA ASP A 57 9.81 22.61 8.82
C ASP A 57 9.33 24.07 9.00
N ALA A 58 8.05 24.32 8.72
CA ALA A 58 7.39 25.60 9.02
C ALA A 58 7.03 25.80 10.50
N ASN A 59 7.45 24.89 11.39
CA ASN A 59 7.09 24.83 12.81
C ASN A 59 5.58 24.72 13.09
N ILE A 60 4.82 24.11 12.18
CA ILE A 60 3.39 23.82 12.32
C ILE A 60 3.22 22.39 12.83
N LYS A 61 2.70 22.22 14.05
CA LYS A 61 2.67 20.93 14.78
C LYS A 61 1.30 20.24 14.74
N LEU A 62 0.58 20.35 13.62
CA LEU A 62 -0.78 19.80 13.49
C LEU A 62 -0.87 18.30 13.81
N GLY A 63 0.16 17.51 13.47
CA GLY A 63 0.20 16.07 13.73
C GLY A 63 0.22 15.70 15.21
N SER A 64 0.56 16.63 16.10
CA SER A 64 0.51 16.41 17.55
C SER A 64 -0.91 16.51 18.12
N VAL A 65 -1.81 17.21 17.43
CA VAL A 65 -3.18 17.49 17.90
C VAL A 65 -4.21 16.66 17.14
N ALA A 66 -4.06 16.57 15.83
CA ALA A 66 -4.95 15.88 14.91
C ALA A 66 -4.37 14.52 14.52
N THR A 67 -5.15 13.46 14.76
CA THR A 67 -4.79 12.08 14.37
C THR A 67 -4.62 11.92 12.86
N ASN A 68 -5.38 12.69 12.06
CA ASN A 68 -5.25 12.71 10.61
C ASN A 68 -5.24 14.17 10.13
N ILE A 69 -4.07 14.69 9.76
CA ILE A 69 -3.92 16.06 9.25
C ILE A 69 -4.45 16.24 7.82
N LEU A 70 -4.67 15.14 7.08
CA LEU A 70 -5.22 15.14 5.73
C LEU A 70 -6.72 14.81 5.74
N GLY A 71 -7.36 14.78 6.91
CA GLY A 71 -8.82 14.77 7.03
C GLY A 71 -9.40 16.17 6.76
N VAL A 72 -10.73 16.25 6.63
CA VAL A 72 -11.46 17.48 6.25
C VAL A 72 -10.98 18.75 6.99
N SER A 73 -10.84 18.68 8.31
CA SER A 73 -10.38 19.84 9.10
C SER A 73 -8.93 20.22 8.84
N GLY A 74 -8.03 19.23 8.77
CA GLY A 74 -6.61 19.50 8.55
C GLY A 74 -6.34 19.98 7.13
N ARG A 75 -7.03 19.45 6.11
CA ARG A 75 -6.96 19.97 4.74
C ARG A 75 -7.41 21.42 4.66
N GLY A 76 -8.54 21.77 5.28
CA GLY A 76 -9.00 23.16 5.32
C GLY A 76 -8.00 24.11 6.00
N MET A 77 -7.32 23.66 7.06
CA MET A 77 -6.25 24.45 7.69
C MET A 77 -5.03 24.58 6.78
N ILE A 78 -4.60 23.51 6.11
CA ILE A 78 -3.48 23.52 5.16
C ILE A 78 -3.80 24.43 3.97
N GLU A 79 -5.01 24.38 3.43
CA GLU A 79 -5.49 25.28 2.37
C GLU A 79 -5.48 26.75 2.81
N ALA A 80 -5.89 27.04 4.04
CA ALA A 80 -5.79 28.39 4.59
C ALA A 80 -4.33 28.87 4.72
N LEU A 81 -3.41 27.97 5.13
CA LEU A 81 -1.97 28.26 5.15
C LEU A 81 -1.44 28.49 3.73
N ILE A 82 -1.84 27.68 2.74
CA ILE A 82 -1.43 27.88 1.34
C ILE A 82 -1.93 29.22 0.82
N GLY A 83 -3.18 29.58 1.12
CA GLY A 83 -3.81 30.85 0.71
C GLY A 83 -3.26 32.11 1.38
N GLY A 84 -2.19 32.01 2.19
CA GLY A 84 -1.57 33.18 2.81
C GLY A 84 -2.13 33.53 4.19
N GLY A 85 -3.06 32.75 4.74
CA GLY A 85 -3.64 33.01 6.05
C GLY A 85 -2.58 33.05 7.15
N THR A 86 -2.54 34.14 7.92
CA THR A 86 -1.65 34.32 9.08
C THR A 86 -2.42 34.22 10.40
N GLU A 87 -3.73 34.42 10.37
CA GLU A 87 -4.58 34.43 11.55
C GLU A 87 -4.90 33.02 12.03
N VAL A 88 -4.33 32.66 13.17
CA VAL A 88 -4.42 31.32 13.77
C VAL A 88 -5.83 31.02 14.30
N GLY A 89 -6.53 32.01 14.86
CA GLY A 89 -7.87 31.86 15.41
C GLY A 89 -8.90 31.35 14.38
N PRO A 90 -9.09 32.06 13.25
CA PRO A 90 -9.95 31.61 12.15
C PRO A 90 -9.59 30.22 11.60
N MET A 91 -8.29 29.89 11.50
CA MET A 91 -7.87 28.56 11.07
C MET A 91 -8.29 27.46 12.05
N ALA A 92 -8.15 27.69 13.36
CA ALA A 92 -8.59 26.72 14.37
C ALA A 92 -10.11 26.50 14.35
N GLU A 93 -10.90 27.49 13.93
CA GLU A 93 -12.36 27.37 13.80
C GLU A 93 -12.79 26.39 12.69
N LEU A 94 -11.92 26.09 11.72
CA LEU A 94 -12.14 25.07 10.68
C LEU A 94 -12.18 23.64 11.25
N ALA A 95 -11.82 23.46 12.53
CA ALA A 95 -11.93 22.18 13.22
C ALA A 95 -13.39 21.69 13.25
N ARG A 96 -13.60 20.41 12.91
CA ARG A 96 -14.91 19.73 12.89
C ARG A 96 -14.91 18.54 13.84
N GLY A 97 -16.11 18.13 14.28
CA GLY A 97 -16.29 16.99 15.18
C GLY A 97 -15.52 17.14 16.49
N ARG A 98 -14.89 16.06 16.96
CA ARG A 98 -14.10 16.03 18.21
C ARG A 98 -12.90 16.99 18.20
N LEU A 99 -12.42 17.40 17.03
CA LEU A 99 -11.28 18.32 16.93
C LEU A 99 -11.66 19.74 17.39
N ARG A 100 -12.96 20.08 17.44
CA ARG A 100 -13.44 21.36 17.99
C ARG A 100 -13.09 21.54 19.46
N GLU A 101 -13.11 20.46 20.24
CA GLU A 101 -12.72 20.48 21.65
C GLU A 101 -11.24 20.83 21.83
N LYS A 102 -10.42 20.60 20.80
CA LYS A 102 -8.98 20.85 20.79
C LYS A 102 -8.57 22.19 20.17
N ARG A 103 -9.51 23.13 19.98
CA ARG A 103 -9.23 24.45 19.38
C ARG A 103 -8.09 25.19 20.08
N PRO A 104 -8.00 25.26 21.42
CA PRO A 104 -6.87 25.93 22.07
C PRO A 104 -5.52 25.30 21.68
N GLN A 105 -5.43 23.97 21.64
CA GLN A 105 -4.22 23.25 21.24
C GLN A 105 -3.91 23.43 19.76
N LEU A 106 -4.94 23.52 18.89
CA LEU A 106 -4.76 23.83 17.47
C LEU A 106 -4.20 25.22 17.27
N GLN A 107 -4.64 26.21 18.05
CA GLN A 107 -4.07 27.55 17.97
C GLN A 107 -2.57 27.52 18.29
N GLU A 108 -2.17 26.83 19.36
CA GLU A 108 -0.75 26.66 19.66
C GLU A 108 0.00 25.89 18.56
N ALA A 109 -0.58 24.81 18.02
CA ALA A 109 0.04 24.01 16.97
C ALA A 109 0.17 24.73 15.62
N LEU A 110 -0.67 25.72 15.35
CA LEU A 110 -0.66 26.52 14.13
C LEU A 110 0.26 27.75 14.23
N ARG A 111 0.87 28.01 15.39
CA ARG A 111 1.90 29.05 15.53
C ARG A 111 3.21 28.59 14.90
N GLY A 112 3.46 29.06 13.68
CA GLY A 112 4.69 28.78 12.95
C GLY A 112 5.03 29.86 11.93
N HIS A 113 6.07 29.60 11.14
CA HIS A 113 6.55 30.50 10.10
C HIS A 113 6.40 29.86 8.72
N VAL A 114 5.28 30.14 8.06
CA VAL A 114 5.01 29.65 6.71
C VAL A 114 5.51 30.66 5.68
N THR A 115 6.61 30.30 5.00
CA THR A 115 7.19 31.08 3.91
C THR A 115 6.43 30.86 2.61
N GLU A 116 6.65 31.71 1.61
CA GLU A 116 6.15 31.48 0.24
C GLU A 116 6.60 30.12 -0.31
N HIS A 117 7.85 29.72 -0.02
CA HIS A 117 8.37 28.41 -0.40
C HIS A 117 7.56 27.26 0.21
N HIS A 118 7.22 27.33 1.51
CA HIS A 118 6.39 26.32 2.16
C HIS A 118 5.00 26.24 1.51
N ARG A 119 4.37 27.39 1.19
CA ARG A 119 3.05 27.42 0.53
C ARG A 119 3.11 26.78 -0.85
N PHE A 120 4.11 27.12 -1.64
CA PHE A 120 4.33 26.52 -2.97
C PHE A 120 4.46 25.00 -2.88
N MET A 121 5.29 24.50 -1.97
CA MET A 121 5.52 23.07 -1.79
C MET A 121 4.26 22.35 -1.28
N LEU A 122 3.54 22.94 -0.32
CA LEU A 122 2.29 22.39 0.20
C LEU A 122 1.24 22.29 -0.91
N GLN A 123 1.05 23.34 -1.71
CA GLN A 123 0.09 23.32 -2.84
C GLN A 123 0.36 22.13 -3.77
N HIS A 124 1.60 21.97 -4.25
CA HIS A 124 1.95 20.88 -5.17
C HIS A 124 1.76 19.49 -4.56
N LEU A 125 2.06 19.33 -3.26
CA LEU A 125 1.87 18.05 -2.57
C LEU A 125 0.39 17.74 -2.36
N MET A 126 -0.42 18.75 -2.05
CA MET A 126 -1.88 18.61 -1.90
C MET A 126 -2.53 18.25 -3.24
N ASP A 127 -2.17 18.93 -4.32
CA ASP A 127 -2.65 18.62 -5.68
C ASP A 127 -2.27 17.19 -6.09
N HIS A 128 -1.04 16.77 -5.77
CA HIS A 128 -0.60 15.41 -6.07
C HIS A 128 -1.36 14.35 -5.26
N LEU A 129 -1.69 14.64 -3.99
CA LEU A 129 -2.54 13.76 -3.19
C LEU A 129 -3.93 13.61 -3.80
N ASP A 130 -4.53 14.69 -4.30
CA ASP A 130 -5.84 14.64 -4.96
C ASP A 130 -5.79 13.86 -6.27
N PHE A 131 -4.75 14.08 -7.07
CA PHE A 131 -4.52 13.29 -8.28
C PHE A 131 -4.42 11.79 -7.95
N LEU A 132 -3.57 11.41 -7.00
CA LEU A 132 -3.39 10.01 -6.61
C LEU A 132 -4.69 9.40 -6.07
N SER A 133 -5.46 10.17 -5.29
CA SER A 133 -6.75 9.71 -4.77
C SER A 133 -7.72 9.36 -5.90
N GLY A 134 -7.85 10.25 -6.89
CA GLY A 134 -8.69 10.01 -8.07
C GLY A 134 -8.21 8.84 -8.93
N GLN A 135 -6.89 8.62 -9.04
CA GLN A 135 -6.34 7.44 -9.75
C GLN A 135 -6.63 6.13 -8.99
N ILE A 136 -6.51 6.14 -7.66
CA ILE A 136 -6.83 4.98 -6.82
C ILE A 136 -8.32 4.63 -6.93
N GLU A 137 -9.21 5.62 -6.89
CA GLU A 137 -10.65 5.40 -7.03
C GLU A 137 -11.02 4.80 -8.40
N GLN A 138 -10.42 5.28 -9.48
CA GLN A 138 -10.61 4.69 -10.82
C GLN A 138 -10.14 3.24 -10.87
N MET A 139 -8.98 2.95 -10.27
CA MET A 139 -8.44 1.60 -10.20
C MET A 139 -9.33 0.69 -9.35
N ASP A 140 -9.87 1.21 -8.24
CA ASP A 140 -10.81 0.51 -7.37
C ASP A 140 -12.08 0.09 -8.12
N GLY A 141 -12.70 1.03 -8.86
CA GLY A 141 -13.87 0.72 -9.67
C GLY A 141 -13.60 -0.33 -10.74
N ARG A 142 -12.45 -0.26 -11.42
CA ARG A 142 -12.07 -1.23 -12.45
C ARG A 142 -11.78 -2.62 -11.86
N ILE A 143 -11.11 -2.68 -10.72
CA ILE A 143 -10.86 -3.92 -9.99
C ILE A 143 -12.20 -4.54 -9.57
N GLU A 144 -13.10 -3.77 -8.95
CA GLU A 144 -14.40 -4.26 -8.50
C GLU A 144 -15.23 -4.82 -9.66
N GLU A 145 -15.27 -4.14 -10.80
CA GLU A 145 -15.95 -4.62 -12.00
C GLU A 145 -15.41 -5.97 -12.48
N GLN A 146 -14.09 -6.11 -12.58
CA GLN A 146 -13.45 -7.36 -13.03
C GLN A 146 -13.51 -8.47 -11.98
N MET A 147 -13.74 -8.13 -10.70
CA MET A 147 -13.84 -9.09 -9.60
C MET A 147 -15.22 -9.71 -9.42
N ARG A 148 -16.28 -9.13 -10.01
CA ARG A 148 -17.66 -9.64 -9.86
C ARG A 148 -17.82 -11.14 -10.12
N PRO A 149 -17.18 -11.74 -11.16
CA PRO A 149 -17.31 -13.18 -11.39
C PRO A 149 -16.75 -14.07 -10.26
N PHE A 150 -15.91 -13.49 -9.39
CA PHE A 150 -15.24 -14.20 -8.31
C PHE A 150 -15.82 -13.89 -6.92
N GLU A 151 -16.96 -13.20 -6.85
CA GLU A 151 -17.58 -12.80 -5.59
C GLU A 151 -17.78 -13.95 -4.59
N PRO A 152 -18.25 -15.16 -4.98
CA PRO A 152 -18.36 -16.28 -4.03
C PRO A 152 -17.02 -16.71 -3.43
N ALA A 153 -15.93 -16.64 -4.23
CA ALA A 153 -14.59 -16.96 -3.74
C ALA A 153 -14.06 -15.89 -2.79
N LEU A 154 -14.34 -14.61 -3.08
CA LEU A 154 -13.99 -13.50 -2.20
C LEU A 154 -14.75 -13.59 -0.87
N GLU A 155 -16.05 -13.87 -0.90
CA GLU A 155 -16.85 -14.09 0.31
C GLU A 155 -16.27 -15.21 1.17
N HIS A 156 -15.89 -16.33 0.55
CA HIS A 156 -15.26 -17.44 1.26
C HIS A 156 -13.93 -17.03 1.90
N LEU A 157 -13.07 -16.31 1.17
CA LEU A 157 -11.79 -15.81 1.71
C LEU A 157 -12.00 -14.86 2.89
N MET A 158 -13.02 -14.00 2.83
CA MET A 158 -13.34 -13.04 3.89
C MET A 158 -13.90 -13.71 5.18
N THR A 159 -14.22 -15.01 5.15
CA THR A 159 -14.53 -15.76 6.38
C THR A 159 -13.29 -15.99 7.25
N ILE A 160 -12.08 -15.85 6.69
CA ILE A 160 -10.83 -15.98 7.42
C ILE A 160 -10.63 -14.74 8.30
N PRO A 161 -10.41 -14.89 9.62
CA PRO A 161 -10.17 -13.74 10.50
C PRO A 161 -8.98 -12.89 10.04
N GLY A 162 -9.21 -11.58 9.91
CA GLY A 162 -8.20 -10.63 9.44
C GLY A 162 -8.15 -10.45 7.91
N VAL A 163 -8.87 -11.24 7.13
CA VAL A 163 -8.96 -11.10 5.67
C VAL A 163 -10.14 -10.21 5.30
N GLY A 164 -9.85 -8.93 5.04
CA GLY A 164 -10.84 -8.00 4.48
C GLY A 164 -10.93 -8.10 2.95
N GLN A 165 -11.88 -7.38 2.35
CA GLN A 165 -12.15 -7.40 0.90
C GLN A 165 -10.89 -7.15 0.04
N ARG A 166 -10.09 -6.13 0.38
CA ARG A 166 -8.87 -5.81 -0.38
C ARG A 166 -7.80 -6.90 -0.26
N THR A 167 -7.62 -7.47 0.93
CA THR A 167 -6.72 -8.62 1.15
C THR A 167 -7.20 -9.84 0.38
N ALA A 168 -8.50 -10.16 0.42
CA ALA A 168 -9.08 -11.26 -0.33
C ALA A 168 -8.86 -11.11 -1.84
N GLN A 169 -9.10 -9.90 -2.40
CA GLN A 169 -8.83 -9.59 -3.80
C GLN A 169 -7.35 -9.81 -4.16
N ASN A 170 -6.43 -9.30 -3.35
CA ASN A 170 -5.00 -9.46 -3.59
C ASN A 170 -4.57 -10.93 -3.54
N ILE A 171 -5.05 -11.69 -2.55
CA ILE A 171 -4.80 -13.13 -2.44
C ILE A 171 -5.28 -13.83 -3.70
N LEU A 172 -6.57 -13.67 -4.03
CA LEU A 172 -7.22 -14.33 -5.15
C LEU A 172 -6.51 -14.06 -6.48
N VAL A 173 -6.14 -12.81 -6.73
CA VAL A 173 -5.46 -12.40 -7.96
C VAL A 173 -4.05 -13.00 -8.07
N GLU A 174 -3.34 -13.11 -6.95
CA GLU A 174 -1.99 -13.66 -6.92
C GLU A 174 -1.94 -15.19 -6.94
N ILE A 175 -2.97 -15.89 -6.47
CA ILE A 175 -3.00 -17.36 -6.48
C ILE A 175 -3.82 -17.92 -7.65
N GLY A 176 -4.90 -17.25 -8.03
CA GLY A 176 -5.86 -17.66 -9.06
C GLY A 176 -6.99 -18.52 -8.49
N MET A 177 -7.90 -18.96 -9.36
CA MET A 177 -8.99 -19.87 -8.99
C MET A 177 -8.60 -21.35 -9.03
N ASP A 178 -7.59 -21.68 -9.83
CA ASP A 178 -7.16 -23.06 -10.06
C ASP A 178 -6.10 -23.47 -9.03
N MET A 179 -6.56 -24.16 -7.97
CA MET A 179 -5.67 -24.66 -6.93
C MET A 179 -4.91 -25.93 -7.32
N SER A 180 -5.23 -26.58 -8.44
CA SER A 180 -4.46 -27.75 -8.92
C SER A 180 -3.01 -27.40 -9.25
N ARG A 181 -2.72 -26.11 -9.46
CA ARG A 181 -1.38 -25.54 -9.65
C ARG A 181 -0.47 -25.75 -8.44
N PHE A 182 -1.04 -25.94 -7.25
CA PHE A 182 -0.30 -26.24 -6.03
C PHE A 182 -0.61 -27.66 -5.58
N PRO A 183 0.39 -28.57 -5.53
CA PRO A 183 0.16 -29.96 -5.10
C PRO A 183 -0.39 -30.08 -3.68
N SER A 184 -0.10 -29.10 -2.82
CA SER A 184 -0.67 -29.01 -1.48
C SER A 184 -0.64 -27.56 -0.98
N ALA A 185 -1.37 -27.28 0.10
CA ALA A 185 -1.32 -25.98 0.77
C ALA A 185 0.12 -25.59 1.20
N GLY A 186 0.96 -26.57 1.58
CA GLY A 186 2.37 -26.31 1.90
C GLY A 186 3.18 -25.79 0.71
N HIS A 187 2.86 -26.21 -0.51
CA HIS A 187 3.49 -25.69 -1.72
C HIS A 187 3.09 -24.24 -1.99
N LEU A 188 1.80 -23.90 -1.78
CA LEU A 188 1.34 -22.52 -1.87
C LEU A 188 2.04 -21.64 -0.84
N SER A 189 2.10 -22.06 0.41
CA SER A 189 2.74 -21.28 1.49
C SER A 189 4.25 -21.11 1.29
N SER A 190 4.91 -22.13 0.71
CA SER A 190 6.31 -22.06 0.30
C SER A 190 6.51 -21.09 -0.87
N TRP A 191 5.64 -21.13 -1.89
CA TRP A 191 5.66 -20.22 -3.04
C TRP A 191 5.40 -18.76 -2.64
N ALA A 192 4.47 -18.53 -1.71
CA ALA A 192 4.21 -17.22 -1.11
C ALA A 192 5.34 -16.74 -0.20
N ALA A 193 6.27 -17.64 0.18
CA ALA A 193 7.34 -17.43 1.17
C ALA A 193 6.83 -16.92 2.53
N ILE A 194 5.69 -17.44 2.98
CA ILE A 194 5.11 -17.17 4.30
C ILE A 194 5.61 -18.20 5.34
N CYS A 195 6.11 -19.36 4.88
CA CYS A 195 6.74 -20.36 5.75
C CYS A 195 8.26 -20.13 5.87
N PRO A 196 8.82 -20.01 7.09
CA PRO A 196 10.27 -19.94 7.30
C PRO A 196 10.95 -21.23 6.86
N GLY A 197 12.17 -21.12 6.34
CA GLY A 197 12.96 -22.30 5.97
C GLY A 197 13.34 -23.10 7.22
N ASN A 198 13.24 -24.44 7.17
CA ASN A 198 13.73 -25.31 8.24
C ASN A 198 15.01 -26.03 7.78
N ARG A 199 16.10 -25.28 7.67
CA ARG A 199 17.39 -25.84 7.21
C ARG A 199 18.16 -26.40 8.41
N GLN A 200 18.19 -27.72 8.53
CA GLN A 200 18.94 -28.42 9.57
C GLN A 200 20.04 -29.28 8.94
N SER A 201 21.26 -29.24 9.49
CA SER A 201 22.36 -30.12 9.08
C SER A 201 23.12 -30.60 10.30
N ALA A 202 23.40 -31.90 10.41
CA ALA A 202 24.16 -32.48 11.51
C ALA A 202 23.67 -32.02 12.91
N GLY A 203 22.35 -31.97 13.11
CA GLY A 203 21.73 -31.56 14.38
C GLY A 203 21.76 -30.06 14.69
N LYS A 204 22.30 -29.22 13.79
CA LYS A 204 22.32 -27.76 13.96
C LYS A 204 21.26 -27.09 13.10
N HIS A 205 20.47 -26.20 13.70
CA HIS A 205 19.59 -25.28 12.99
C HIS A 205 20.41 -24.20 12.29
N GLN A 206 20.23 -24.07 10.98
CA GLN A 206 20.78 -22.97 10.18
C GLN A 206 19.75 -21.83 10.05
N SER A 207 20.00 -20.88 9.16
CA SER A 207 19.11 -19.74 8.87
C SER A 207 17.67 -20.18 8.58
N GLY A 208 16.71 -19.61 9.31
CA GLY A 208 15.28 -19.76 9.07
C GLY A 208 14.66 -18.71 8.13
N ARG A 209 15.49 -17.98 7.37
CA ARG A 209 15.02 -16.92 6.47
C ARG A 209 14.01 -17.47 5.47
N THR A 210 12.95 -16.71 5.23
CA THR A 210 12.03 -16.96 4.13
C THR A 210 12.69 -16.63 2.80
N ASN A 211 12.31 -17.36 1.74
CA ASN A 211 12.78 -17.08 0.38
C ASN A 211 12.20 -15.76 -0.16
N MET A 212 12.70 -15.33 -1.33
CA MET A 212 12.10 -14.23 -2.09
C MET A 212 10.80 -14.72 -2.75
N GLY A 213 9.71 -14.78 -1.98
CA GLY A 213 8.38 -15.14 -2.48
C GLY A 213 7.67 -13.98 -3.17
N ASN A 214 6.40 -14.21 -3.50
CA ASN A 214 5.57 -13.18 -4.10
C ASN A 214 5.32 -12.01 -3.13
N ARG A 215 6.00 -10.87 -3.35
CA ARG A 215 5.92 -9.69 -2.48
C ARG A 215 4.50 -9.14 -2.32
N TRP A 216 3.67 -9.26 -3.34
CA TRP A 216 2.31 -8.72 -3.36
C TRP A 216 1.37 -9.57 -2.52
N LEU A 217 1.52 -10.90 -2.61
CA LEU A 217 0.78 -11.83 -1.76
C LEU A 217 1.22 -11.74 -0.30
N ARG A 218 2.51 -11.51 -0.03
CA ARG A 218 3.03 -11.36 1.34
C ARG A 218 2.60 -10.04 2.01
N ALA A 219 2.33 -9.01 1.21
CA ALA A 219 1.85 -7.72 1.70
C ALA A 219 0.32 -7.67 1.86
N ALA A 220 -0.39 -8.70 1.39
CA ALA A 220 -1.85 -8.80 1.44
C ALA A 220 -2.34 -9.11 2.85
#